data_AF-A0A928VEG2-F1
#
_entry.id   AF-A0A928VEG2-F1
#
_cell.length_a   1.000
_cell.length_b   1.000
_cell.length_c   1.000
_cell.angle_alpha   90.00
_cell.angle_beta   90.00
_cell.angle_gamma   90.00
#
_symmetry.space_group_name_H-M   'P 1'
#
loop_
_entity.id
_entity.type
_entity.pdbx_description
1 polymer ?
#
loop_
_entity_poly.entity_id
_entity_poly.type
_entity_poly.pdbx_seq_one_letter_code
_entity_poly.pdbx_strand_id
1 'polypeptide(L)'
;MSNITPSTDSAYQSFLREIKAQVAQSRIDAARSVNRSLIGLYWSLGKLIVERQESLGWGNSVVERLSIDLKAEFPNMTGFSPRNLWDIKRFYETYADAPELLRQLVTEIPWRHNILIMQRLKDTDARRYY
;
A
#
# COMPACT_ATOMS: atom_id res chain seq x y z
N MET A 1 26.19 -36.65 -17.23
CA MET A 1 25.66 -35.76 -16.18
C MET A 1 26.85 -35.07 -15.53
N SER A 2 27.12 -33.82 -15.90
CA SER A 2 28.31 -33.10 -15.43
C SER A 2 27.90 -32.14 -14.30
N ASN A 3 28.51 -32.34 -13.13
CA ASN A 3 28.27 -31.57 -11.91
C ASN A 3 28.64 -30.09 -12.10
N ILE A 4 27.77 -29.18 -11.66
CA ILE A 4 28.02 -27.74 -11.70
C ILE A 4 28.95 -27.36 -10.55
N THR A 5 30.26 -27.34 -10.81
CA THR A 5 31.26 -26.58 -10.04
C THR A 5 30.96 -25.07 -10.22
N PRO A 6 31.29 -24.15 -9.28
CA PRO A 6 31.06 -22.72 -9.51
C PRO A 6 31.85 -22.30 -10.75
N SER A 7 31.17 -22.17 -11.89
CA SER A 7 31.89 -22.16 -13.16
C SER A 7 32.56 -20.81 -13.36
N THR A 8 33.88 -20.83 -13.53
CA THR A 8 34.66 -19.69 -14.06
C THR A 8 34.30 -19.37 -15.51
N ASP A 9 33.38 -20.14 -16.11
CA ASP A 9 32.83 -19.90 -17.44
C ASP A 9 32.05 -18.58 -17.49
N SER A 10 32.62 -17.62 -18.23
CA SER A 10 32.04 -16.30 -18.48
C SER A 10 30.65 -16.33 -19.12
N ALA A 11 30.34 -17.35 -19.93
CA ALA A 11 29.05 -17.51 -20.57
C ALA A 11 27.98 -17.87 -19.53
N TYR A 12 28.26 -18.87 -18.68
CA TYR A 12 27.36 -19.24 -17.59
C TYR A 12 27.17 -18.10 -16.58
N GLN A 13 28.22 -17.37 -16.22
CA GLN A 13 28.10 -16.23 -15.30
C GLN A 13 27.22 -15.11 -15.89
N SER A 14 27.29 -14.89 -17.21
CA SER A 14 26.43 -13.92 -17.90
C SER A 14 24.96 -14.38 -17.92
N PHE A 15 24.72 -15.64 -18.27
CA PHE A 15 23.39 -16.25 -18.21
C PHE A 15 22.79 -16.22 -16.79
N LEU A 16 23.59 -16.52 -15.77
CA LEU A 16 23.16 -16.46 -14.37
C LEU A 16 22.81 -15.03 -13.94
N ARG A 17 23.57 -14.01 -14.39
CA ARG A 17 23.23 -12.60 -14.14
C ARG A 17 21.91 -12.23 -14.80
N GLU A 18 21.67 -12.68 -16.02
CA GLU A 18 20.42 -12.42 -16.74
C GLU A 18 19.22 -13.04 -16.02
N ILE A 19 19.30 -14.31 -15.61
CA ILE A 19 18.25 -14.96 -14.83
C ILE A 19 18.00 -14.20 -13.52
N LYS A 20 19.06 -13.85 -12.79
CA LYS A 20 18.93 -13.10 -11.53
C LYS A 20 18.24 -11.75 -11.74
N ALA A 21 18.56 -11.05 -12.83
CA ALA A 21 17.91 -9.79 -13.18
C ALA A 21 16.43 -9.99 -13.50
N GLN A 22 16.06 -11.01 -14.28
CA GLN A 22 14.67 -11.33 -14.59
C GLN A 22 13.85 -11.70 -13.34
N VAL A 23 14.43 -12.49 -12.43
CA VAL A 23 13.81 -12.84 -11.14
C VAL A 23 13.63 -11.60 -10.27
N ALA A 24 14.65 -10.74 -10.18
CA ALA A 24 14.55 -9.50 -9.40
C ALA A 24 13.46 -8.57 -9.96
N GLN A 25 13.41 -8.39 -11.28
CA GLN A 25 12.42 -7.56 -11.94
C GLN A 25 10.99 -8.08 -11.71
N SER A 26 10.78 -9.39 -11.90
CA SER A 26 9.48 -10.03 -11.64
C SER A 26 8.99 -9.83 -10.20
N ARG A 27 9.90 -9.88 -9.22
CA ARG A 27 9.58 -9.61 -7.81
C ARG A 27 9.19 -8.15 -7.56
N ILE A 28 9.87 -7.20 -8.21
CA ILE A 28 9.54 -5.77 -8.12
C ILE A 28 8.15 -5.51 -8.70
N ASP A 29 7.85 -6.10 -9.86
CA ASP A 29 6.57 -5.89 -10.53
C ASP A 29 5.41 -6.50 -9.73
N ALA A 30 5.61 -7.69 -9.16
CA ALA A 30 4.66 -8.28 -8.23
C ALA A 30 4.42 -7.38 -6.99
N ALA A 31 5.50 -6.86 -6.38
CA ALA A 31 5.38 -5.98 -5.23
C ALA A 31 4.64 -4.67 -5.56
N ARG A 32 4.89 -4.08 -6.72
CA ARG A 32 4.18 -2.89 -7.21
C ARG A 32 2.70 -3.16 -7.42
N SER A 33 2.35 -4.26 -8.06
CA SER A 33 0.95 -4.66 -8.28
C SER A 33 0.19 -4.85 -6.96
N VAL A 34 0.83 -5.51 -5.98
CA VAL A 34 0.28 -5.67 -4.64
C VAL A 34 0.12 -4.32 -3.94
N ASN A 35 1.10 -3.42 -4.04
CA ASN A 35 1.01 -2.09 -3.44
C ASN A 35 -0.17 -1.29 -4.02
N ARG A 36 -0.30 -1.22 -5.35
CA ARG A 36 -1.41 -0.51 -6.01
C ARG A 36 -2.76 -1.04 -5.54
N SER A 37 -2.90 -2.37 -5.47
CA SER A 37 -4.12 -3.02 -4.97
C SER A 37 -4.42 -2.68 -3.52
N LEU A 38 -3.39 -2.68 -2.66
CA LEU A 38 -3.52 -2.32 -1.25
C LEU A 38 -3.93 -0.86 -1.04
N ILE A 39 -3.29 0.06 -1.76
CA ILE A 39 -3.64 1.49 -1.70
C ILE A 39 -5.07 1.72 -2.20
N GLY A 40 -5.50 1.03 -3.27
CA GLY A 40 -6.87 1.09 -3.77
C GLY A 40 -7.90 0.56 -2.77
N LEU A 41 -7.60 -0.54 -2.08
CA LEU A 41 -8.42 -1.05 -0.98
C LEU A 41 -8.55 -0.02 0.14
N TYR A 42 -7.42 0.54 0.60
CA TYR A 42 -7.40 1.51 1.68
C TYR A 42 -8.16 2.78 1.32
N TRP A 43 -8.00 3.30 0.10
CA TRP A 43 -8.84 4.39 -0.39
C TRP A 43 -10.34 4.10 -0.27
N SER A 44 -10.75 2.93 -0.75
CA SER A 44 -12.16 2.51 -0.77
C SER A 44 -12.73 2.32 0.64
N LEU A 45 -11.93 1.74 1.55
CA LEU A 45 -12.31 1.58 2.96
C LEU A 45 -12.43 2.93 3.66
N GLY A 46 -11.48 3.85 3.44
CA GLY A 46 -11.53 5.20 4.02
C GLY A 46 -12.79 5.94 3.57
N LYS A 47 -13.13 5.84 2.28
CA LYS A 47 -14.39 6.38 1.73
C LYS A 47 -15.62 5.83 2.45
N LEU A 48 -15.72 4.49 2.56
CA LEU A 48 -16.86 3.83 3.21
C LEU A 48 -17.00 4.24 4.68
N ILE A 49 -15.88 4.36 5.40
CA ILE A 49 -15.91 4.78 6.81
C ILE A 49 -16.47 6.19 6.92
N VAL A 50 -15.95 7.15 6.14
CA VAL A 50 -16.41 8.55 6.19
C VAL A 50 -17.89 8.66 5.83
N GLU A 51 -18.30 8.10 4.68
CA GLU A 51 -19.69 8.18 4.20
C GLU A 51 -20.67 7.56 5.20
N ARG A 52 -20.31 6.45 5.87
CA ARG A 52 -21.17 5.79 6.84
C ARG A 52 -21.21 6.52 8.18
N GLN A 53 -20.11 7.09 8.65
CA GLN A 53 -20.11 7.95 9.83
C GLN A 53 -21.02 9.16 9.65
N GLU A 54 -20.95 9.82 8.48
CA GLU A 54 -21.79 10.98 8.16
C GLU A 54 -23.26 10.60 7.99
N SER A 55 -23.56 9.58 7.19
CA SER A 55 -24.95 9.21 6.86
C SER A 55 -25.72 8.55 8.01
N LEU A 56 -25.04 7.88 8.93
CA LEU A 56 -25.66 7.13 10.04
C LEU A 56 -25.39 7.75 11.40
N GLY A 57 -24.63 8.85 11.47
CA GLY A 57 -24.28 9.52 12.72
C GLY A 57 -23.39 8.69 13.65
N TRP A 58 -22.59 7.77 13.09
CA TRP A 58 -21.72 6.93 13.90
C TRP A 58 -20.52 7.72 14.43
N GLY A 59 -20.32 7.66 15.75
CA GLY A 59 -19.15 8.21 16.41
C GLY A 59 -17.87 7.42 16.11
N ASN A 60 -16.77 7.87 16.70
CA ASN A 60 -15.43 7.31 16.46
C ASN A 60 -15.30 5.82 16.79
N SER A 61 -16.09 5.32 17.75
CA SER A 61 -16.07 3.92 18.22
C SER A 61 -16.32 2.88 17.13
N VAL A 62 -16.90 3.28 15.98
CA VAL A 62 -17.09 2.38 14.83
C VAL A 62 -15.76 1.87 14.29
N VAL A 63 -14.70 2.68 14.35
CA VAL A 63 -13.37 2.30 13.84
C VAL A 63 -12.76 1.20 14.70
N GLU A 64 -12.89 1.30 16.02
CA GLU A 64 -12.44 0.27 16.96
C GLU A 64 -13.23 -1.02 16.76
N ARG A 65 -14.55 -0.92 16.54
CA ARG A 65 -15.40 -2.08 16.26
C ARG A 65 -14.99 -2.78 14.95
N LEU A 66 -14.81 -2.02 13.88
CA LEU A 66 -14.35 -2.54 12.59
C LEU A 66 -12.98 -3.22 12.71
N SER A 67 -12.07 -2.68 13.53
CA SER A 67 -10.78 -3.32 13.76
C SER A 67 -10.91 -4.73 14.35
N ILE A 68 -11.83 -4.90 15.31
CA ILE A 68 -12.09 -6.20 15.94
C ILE A 68 -12.67 -7.16 14.91
N ASP A 69 -13.75 -6.74 14.25
CA ASP A 69 -14.50 -7.59 13.33
C ASP A 69 -13.65 -8.00 12.11
N LEU A 70 -12.89 -7.07 11.52
CA LEU A 70 -12.02 -7.37 10.38
C LEU A 70 -10.83 -8.26 10.74
N LYS A 71 -10.26 -8.12 11.94
CA LYS A 71 -9.19 -9.03 12.39
C LYS A 71 -9.70 -10.44 12.67
N ALA A 72 -10.94 -10.57 13.14
CA ALA A 72 -11.56 -11.86 13.36
C ALA A 72 -11.83 -12.59 12.03
N GLU A 73 -12.32 -11.86 11.02
CA GLU A 73 -12.58 -12.41 9.68
C GLU A 73 -11.31 -12.68 8.88
N PHE A 74 -10.30 -11.80 8.99
CA PHE A 74 -9.06 -11.87 8.22
C PHE A 74 -7.82 -12.00 9.13
N PRO A 75 -7.67 -13.10 9.89
CA PRO A 75 -6.62 -13.23 10.91
C PRO A 75 -5.19 -13.22 10.35
N ASN A 76 -5.03 -13.64 9.09
CA ASN A 76 -3.73 -13.66 8.40
C ASN A 76 -3.38 -12.32 7.73
N MET A 77 -4.33 -11.39 7.65
CA MET A 77 -4.12 -10.11 7.01
C MET A 77 -3.65 -9.07 8.03
N THR A 78 -2.59 -8.35 7.68
CA THR A 78 -2.11 -7.22 8.47
C THR A 78 -2.74 -5.92 7.97
N GLY A 79 -2.79 -4.89 8.81
CA GLY A 79 -3.30 -3.57 8.41
C GLY A 79 -4.72 -3.22 8.90
N PHE A 80 -5.38 -4.08 9.68
CA PHE A 80 -6.68 -3.75 10.30
C PHE A 80 -6.56 -3.37 11.78
N SER A 81 -5.43 -2.81 12.22
CA SER A 81 -5.35 -2.21 13.57
C SER A 81 -6.19 -0.93 13.65
N PRO A 82 -6.69 -0.52 14.83
CA PRO A 82 -7.49 0.69 14.94
C PRO A 82 -6.75 1.91 14.41
N ARG A 83 -5.45 2.04 14.77
CA ARG A 83 -4.56 3.08 14.26
C ARG A 83 -4.52 3.12 12.73
N ASN A 84 -4.35 1.96 12.09
CA ASN A 84 -4.26 1.93 10.63
C ASN A 84 -5.60 2.24 9.97
N LEU A 85 -6.73 1.86 10.56
CA LEU A 85 -8.06 2.25 10.07
C LEU A 85 -8.29 3.77 10.20
N TRP A 86 -7.78 4.40 11.25
CA TRP A 86 -7.75 5.85 11.37
C TRP A 86 -6.87 6.50 10.29
N ASP A 87 -5.69 5.94 10.02
CA ASP A 87 -4.82 6.41 8.93
C ASP A 87 -5.48 6.23 7.56
N ILE A 88 -6.23 5.14 7.36
CA ILE A 88 -7.02 4.85 6.15
C ILE A 88 -8.14 5.88 5.97
N LYS A 89 -8.90 6.18 7.02
CA LYS A 89 -9.92 7.23 7.00
C LYS A 89 -9.31 8.58 6.62
N ARG A 90 -8.22 8.95 7.30
CA ARG A 90 -7.50 10.19 7.04
C ARG A 90 -6.92 10.25 5.63
N PHE A 91 -6.46 9.12 5.11
CA PHE A 91 -5.97 9.00 3.74
C PHE A 91 -7.07 9.36 2.73
N TYR A 92 -8.28 8.84 2.93
CA TYR A 92 -9.41 9.25 2.10
C TYR A 92 -9.68 10.75 2.20
N GLU A 93 -9.84 11.28 3.42
CA GLU A 93 -10.11 12.70 3.65
C GLU A 93 -9.02 13.63 3.08
N THR A 94 -7.77 13.18 3.06
CA THR A 94 -6.64 13.99 2.56
C THR A 94 -6.65 14.15 1.04
N TYR A 95 -7.10 13.13 0.30
CA TYR A 95 -7.04 13.13 -1.16
C TYR A 95 -8.42 13.15 -1.83
N ALA A 96 -9.53 13.18 -1.07
CA ALA A 96 -10.91 13.24 -1.58
C ALA A 96 -11.13 14.39 -2.57
N ASP A 97 -10.51 15.53 -2.30
CA ASP A 97 -10.63 16.76 -3.10
C ASP A 97 -9.70 16.80 -4.32
N ALA A 98 -8.81 15.83 -4.48
CA ALA A 98 -7.83 15.76 -5.58
C ALA A 98 -7.61 14.31 -6.06
N PRO A 99 -8.66 13.64 -6.59
CA PRO A 99 -8.62 12.23 -6.98
C PRO A 99 -7.65 11.92 -8.13
N GLU A 100 -7.20 12.92 -8.89
CA GLU A 100 -6.16 12.81 -9.91
C GLU A 100 -4.78 12.49 -9.34
N LEU A 101 -4.43 13.02 -8.15
CA LEU A 101 -3.14 12.73 -7.48
C LEU A 101 -3.02 11.25 -7.11
N LEU A 102 -4.14 10.65 -6.74
CA LEU A 102 -4.25 9.23 -6.41
C LEU A 102 -3.90 8.31 -7.58
N ARG A 103 -4.24 8.71 -8.80
CA ARG A 103 -4.10 7.86 -9.99
C ARG A 103 -2.67 7.80 -10.51
N GLN A 104 -1.83 8.79 -10.21
CA GLN A 104 -0.50 8.90 -10.82
C GLN A 104 0.67 8.59 -9.89
N LEU A 105 0.62 9.02 -8.63
CA LEU A 105 1.81 8.99 -7.75
C LEU A 105 1.59 8.20 -6.46
N VAL A 106 0.47 8.45 -5.79
CA VAL A 106 0.18 7.89 -4.46
C VAL A 106 0.11 6.35 -4.46
N THR A 107 -0.36 5.74 -5.57
CA THR A 107 -0.47 4.27 -5.72
C THR A 107 0.86 3.56 -5.96
N GLU A 108 1.90 4.28 -6.37
CA GLU A 108 3.28 3.75 -6.46
C GLU A 108 4.02 3.84 -5.13
N ILE A 109 3.57 4.71 -4.23
CA ILE A 109 4.21 4.96 -2.94
C ILE A 109 3.80 3.85 -1.96
N PRO A 110 4.76 3.20 -1.25
CA PRO A 110 4.41 2.22 -0.24
C PRO A 110 3.58 2.84 0.88
N TRP A 111 2.57 2.12 1.38
CA TRP A 111 1.62 2.63 2.39
C TRP A 111 2.25 3.39 3.57
N ARG A 112 3.35 2.88 4.13
CA ARG A 112 4.06 3.56 5.23
C ARG A 112 4.57 4.95 4.87
N HIS A 113 5.01 5.16 3.63
CA HIS A 113 5.44 6.46 3.14
C HIS A 113 4.25 7.39 2.95
N ASN A 114 3.11 6.89 2.47
CA ASN A 114 1.86 7.67 2.44
C ASN A 114 1.47 8.18 3.82
N ILE A 115 1.57 7.33 4.86
CA ILE A 115 1.38 7.76 6.26
C ILE A 115 2.36 8.88 6.64
N LEU A 116 3.65 8.73 6.33
CA LEU A 116 4.66 9.73 6.64
C LEU A 116 4.38 11.08 5.96
N ILE A 117 4.01 11.06 4.68
CA ILE A 117 3.64 12.25 3.89
C ILE A 117 2.47 12.97 4.58
N MET A 118 1.39 12.24 4.89
CA MET A 118 0.22 12.79 5.59
C MET A 118 0.54 13.36 6.99
N GLN A 119 1.47 12.74 7.70
CA GLN A 119 1.87 13.17 9.05
C GLN A 119 2.81 14.38 9.04
N ARG A 120 3.71 14.46 8.06
CA ARG A 120 4.81 15.44 8.03
C ARG A 120 4.45 16.70 7.25
N LEU A 121 3.68 16.58 6.16
CA LEU A 121 3.27 17.72 5.36
C LEU A 121 1.90 18.19 5.86
N LYS A 122 1.86 19.34 6.54
CA LYS A 122 0.60 19.97 7.00
C LYS A 122 -0.03 20.86 5.92
N ASP A 123 0.78 21.33 4.98
CA ASP A 123 0.37 22.12 3.82
C ASP A 123 -0.19 21.21 2.71
N THR A 124 -1.38 21.55 2.22
CA THR A 124 -2.07 20.83 1.15
C THR A 124 -1.33 20.94 -0.18
N ASP A 125 -0.73 22.08 -0.51
CA ASP A 125 -0.03 22.26 -1.79
C ASP A 125 1.32 21.52 -1.82
N ALA A 126 2.04 21.51 -0.71
CA ALA A 126 3.28 20.74 -0.59
C ALA A 126 3.06 19.22 -0.73
N ARG A 127 1.88 18.71 -0.36
CA ARG A 127 1.51 17.30 -0.57
C ARG A 127 1.28 16.96 -2.03
N ARG A 128 0.87 17.91 -2.86
CA ARG A 128 0.57 17.67 -4.30
C ARG A 128 1.82 17.37 -5.13
N TYR A 129 3.01 17.70 -4.62
CA TYR A 129 4.29 17.48 -5.30
C TYR A 129 4.82 16.04 -5.15
N TYR A 130 4.34 15.30 -4.15
CA TYR A 130 4.76 13.93 -3.84
C TYR A 130 3.66 12.92 -4.21
#